data_AF-A0A6P6GZQ8-F1
#
_entry.id   AF-A0A6P6GZQ8-F1
#
_cell.length_a   1.000
_cell.length_b   1.000
_cell.length_c   1.000
_cell.angle_alpha   90.00
_cell.angle_beta   90.00
_cell.angle_gamma   90.00
#
_symmetry.space_group_name_H-M   'P 1'
#
loop_
_entity.id
_entity.type
_entity.pdbx_description
1 polymer ?
#
loop_
_entity_poly.entity_id
_entity_poly.type
_entity_poly.pdbx_seq_one_letter_code
_entity_poly.pdbx_strand_id
1 'polypeptide(L)'
;MQPDGVPLAGIKEAASAGPRHPELLASPAAFDAVLTQPLLTLNASDNHEWKKLIMVHHWPVTVCKEVGKDCRDPPDYWTIHGLWPDKAEECNRSWHFNFQEIKDLLPEMKMYWPDVLHPLNHSHFWQHEWEKHGTCAAQVDTLNSQKRYFGGGLDLYQKLALNSMLQKLGIKPSINYYQISDIKDALASIYGVIPKVQCLPPESGEEVQTIGQIEVCFTKGLQLRNCTEPGEPEEPASRRPGAGGPGLEVCEDGPAFYPPPDETRKH
;
A
#
# COMPACT_ATOMS: atom_id res chain seq x y z
N MET A 1 -42.29 -39.49 -15.44
CA MET A 1 -43.33 -39.54 -16.49
C MET A 1 -43.07 -38.40 -17.47
N GLN A 2 -42.37 -38.74 -18.56
CA GLN A 2 -42.41 -37.96 -19.80
C GLN A 2 -43.70 -38.31 -20.55
N PRO A 3 -44.20 -37.40 -21.39
CA PRO A 3 -44.59 -37.76 -22.76
C PRO A 3 -43.97 -36.74 -23.73
N ASP A 4 -43.22 -37.19 -24.74
CA ASP A 4 -43.65 -37.66 -26.07
C ASP A 4 -43.35 -36.56 -27.10
N GLY A 5 -42.50 -36.92 -28.08
CA GLY A 5 -42.16 -36.07 -29.21
C GLY A 5 -42.97 -36.42 -30.47
N VAL A 6 -42.37 -36.03 -31.62
CA VAL A 6 -42.68 -36.36 -33.04
C VAL A 6 -43.51 -35.24 -33.75
N PRO A 7 -43.31 -34.90 -35.05
CA PRO A 7 -42.10 -34.40 -35.74
C PRO A 7 -42.36 -33.37 -36.92
N LEU A 8 -41.27 -32.90 -37.54
CA LEU A 8 -40.99 -32.64 -38.98
C LEU A 8 -41.61 -31.51 -39.86
N ALA A 9 -40.74 -31.09 -40.80
CA ALA A 9 -40.88 -30.33 -42.06
C ALA A 9 -40.75 -28.79 -41.95
N GLY A 10 -39.85 -28.07 -42.64
CA GLY A 10 -39.00 -28.35 -43.79
C GLY A 10 -39.53 -27.64 -45.04
N ILE A 11 -39.15 -26.37 -45.29
CA ILE A 11 -39.33 -25.66 -46.57
C ILE A 11 -38.12 -24.76 -46.87
N LYS A 12 -37.80 -24.73 -48.17
CA LYS A 12 -36.57 -24.35 -48.88
C LYS A 12 -36.30 -22.86 -49.05
N GLU A 13 -35.04 -22.62 -49.46
CA GLU A 13 -34.36 -21.42 -49.98
C GLU A 13 -35.15 -20.54 -50.97
N ALA A 14 -34.76 -19.27 -51.03
CA ALA A 14 -34.63 -18.54 -52.29
C ALA A 14 -33.50 -17.49 -52.21
N ALA A 15 -32.49 -17.66 -53.05
CA ALA A 15 -31.46 -16.68 -53.36
C ALA A 15 -31.96 -15.65 -54.40
N SER A 16 -31.41 -14.45 -54.39
CA SER A 16 -31.49 -13.50 -55.50
C SER A 16 -30.23 -12.64 -55.55
N ALA A 17 -29.68 -12.50 -56.75
CA ALA A 17 -28.36 -11.95 -57.06
C ALA A 17 -28.46 -10.70 -57.95
N GLY A 18 -27.46 -9.81 -57.81
CA GLY A 18 -26.93 -8.93 -58.87
C GLY A 18 -27.31 -7.44 -58.78
N PRO A 19 -26.57 -6.53 -59.46
CA PRO A 19 -25.44 -6.74 -60.37
C PRO A 19 -24.14 -5.98 -59.97
N ARG A 20 -23.11 -6.16 -60.80
CA ARG A 20 -21.70 -5.79 -60.63
C ARG A 20 -21.27 -4.89 -61.81
N HIS A 21 -20.27 -4.02 -61.57
CA HIS A 21 -19.32 -3.38 -62.53
C HIS A 21 -19.76 -2.10 -63.27
N PRO A 22 -18.84 -1.15 -63.60
CA PRO A 22 -17.50 -1.40 -64.16
C PRO A 22 -16.28 -0.70 -63.53
N GLU A 23 -15.13 -1.33 -63.83
CA GLU A 23 -13.76 -0.84 -63.71
C GLU A 23 -13.52 0.42 -64.56
N LEU A 24 -12.62 1.29 -64.09
CA LEU A 24 -11.94 2.26 -64.95
C LEU A 24 -10.43 2.25 -64.67
N LEU A 25 -9.68 2.20 -65.78
CA LEU A 25 -8.24 2.03 -65.93
C LEU A 25 -7.39 3.22 -65.43
N ALA A 26 -6.12 2.93 -65.15
CA ALA A 26 -5.09 3.80 -64.59
C ALA A 26 -4.38 4.75 -65.58
N SER A 27 -3.86 5.89 -65.07
CA SER A 27 -2.52 6.42 -65.41
C SER A 27 -2.05 7.54 -64.45
N PRO A 28 -0.73 7.83 -64.37
CA PRO A 28 -0.08 8.20 -63.12
C PRO A 28 0.35 9.69 -63.01
N ALA A 29 0.87 10.01 -61.83
CA ALA A 29 1.69 11.17 -61.45
C ALA A 29 0.96 12.37 -60.83
N ALA A 30 0.98 12.41 -59.48
CA ALA A 30 1.38 13.59 -58.74
C ALA A 30 1.86 13.13 -57.36
N PHE A 31 3.14 13.39 -57.08
CA PHE A 31 3.72 13.30 -55.75
C PHE A 31 3.04 14.34 -54.87
N ASP A 32 2.29 13.92 -53.86
CA ASP A 32 1.93 14.80 -52.75
C ASP A 32 2.33 14.13 -51.44
N ALA A 33 3.18 14.86 -50.71
CA ALA A 33 3.79 14.46 -49.47
C ALA A 33 2.72 14.13 -48.43
N VAL A 34 2.60 12.86 -48.07
CA VAL A 34 2.02 12.47 -46.79
C VAL A 34 2.94 13.06 -45.73
N LEU A 35 2.48 14.12 -45.05
CA LEU A 35 2.98 14.48 -43.73
C LEU A 35 2.74 13.25 -42.84
N THR A 36 3.73 12.39 -42.75
CA THR A 36 3.87 11.45 -41.65
C THR A 36 3.95 12.31 -40.41
N GLN A 37 2.81 12.53 -39.76
CA GLN A 37 2.82 12.93 -38.36
C GLN A 37 3.70 11.90 -37.66
N PRO A 38 4.69 12.33 -36.86
CA PRO A 38 5.41 11.38 -36.04
C PRO A 38 4.33 10.67 -35.24
N LEU A 39 4.26 9.35 -35.35
CA LEU A 39 3.63 8.56 -34.31
C LEU A 39 4.33 9.02 -33.05
N LEU A 40 3.63 9.78 -32.22
CA LEU A 40 4.11 10.12 -30.89
C LEU A 40 4.34 8.76 -30.24
N THR A 41 5.61 8.34 -30.22
CA THR A 41 6.07 7.28 -29.34
C THR A 41 5.63 7.74 -27.97
N LEU A 42 4.58 7.09 -27.43
CA LEU A 42 4.24 7.14 -26.02
C LEU A 42 5.46 6.56 -25.29
N ASN A 43 6.43 7.43 -25.02
CA ASN A 43 7.69 7.08 -24.42
C ASN A 43 7.57 7.35 -22.92
N ALA A 44 7.01 6.37 -22.23
CA ALA A 44 7.39 5.89 -20.92
C ALA A 44 6.42 4.75 -20.58
N SER A 45 6.83 3.52 -20.85
CA SER A 45 6.33 2.42 -20.03
C SER A 45 6.91 2.69 -18.64
N ASP A 46 6.18 3.43 -17.80
CA ASP A 46 6.45 3.44 -16.37
C ASP A 46 6.30 1.99 -15.91
N ASN A 47 7.43 1.29 -15.85
CA ASN A 47 7.46 -0.11 -15.51
C ASN A 47 7.18 -0.21 -14.01
N HIS A 48 5.91 -0.18 -13.63
CA HIS A 48 5.41 -0.29 -12.27
C HIS A 48 5.53 -1.73 -11.74
N GLU A 49 6.70 -2.33 -11.95
CA GLU A 49 7.06 -3.66 -11.48
C GLU A 49 7.45 -3.57 -10.00
N TRP A 50 6.76 -4.35 -9.19
CA TRP A 50 7.01 -4.49 -7.76
C TRP A 50 6.82 -5.95 -7.38
N LYS A 51 7.45 -6.40 -6.30
CA LYS A 51 7.61 -7.83 -5.97
C LYS A 51 6.90 -8.26 -4.70
N LYS A 52 6.73 -7.34 -3.75
CA LYS A 52 6.13 -7.61 -2.44
C LYS A 52 5.29 -6.43 -1.98
N LEU A 53 4.33 -6.74 -1.13
CA LEU A 53 3.61 -5.75 -0.34
C LEU A 53 4.28 -5.61 1.02
N ILE A 54 4.20 -4.43 1.60
CA ILE A 54 4.74 -4.08 2.90
C ILE A 54 3.57 -3.55 3.73
N MET A 55 3.18 -4.30 4.76
CA MET A 55 2.20 -3.84 5.74
C MET A 55 2.93 -3.04 6.80
N VAL A 56 2.68 -1.74 6.83
CA VAL A 56 3.41 -0.77 7.64
C VAL A 56 2.57 -0.38 8.84
N HIS A 57 3.11 -0.62 10.03
CA HIS A 57 2.54 -0.17 11.29
C HIS A 57 3.45 0.91 11.86
N HIS A 58 2.88 1.95 12.45
CA HIS A 58 3.65 2.93 13.21
C HIS A 58 3.18 3.03 14.65
N TRP A 59 4.09 3.46 15.53
CA TRP A 59 3.78 3.74 16.92
C TRP A 59 3.42 5.23 17.05
N PRO A 60 2.15 5.57 17.32
CA PRO A 60 1.68 6.96 17.26
C PRO A 60 2.47 7.91 18.16
N VAL A 61 2.84 7.49 19.38
CA VAL A 61 3.61 8.32 20.32
C VAL A 61 4.96 8.76 19.73
N THR A 62 5.62 7.89 18.97
CA THR A 62 6.91 8.21 18.35
C THR A 62 6.73 9.12 17.15
N VAL A 63 5.89 8.74 16.18
CA VAL A 63 5.73 9.53 14.95
C VAL A 63 5.09 10.89 15.19
N CYS A 64 4.32 11.05 16.28
CA CYS A 64 3.82 12.34 16.71
C CYS A 64 4.92 13.33 17.13
N LYS A 65 6.12 12.85 17.52
CA LYS A 65 7.27 13.74 17.77
C LYS A 65 7.67 14.51 16.50
N GLU A 66 7.49 13.92 15.31
CA GLU A 66 7.88 14.53 14.03
C GLU A 66 7.09 15.80 13.67
N VAL A 67 5.88 15.96 14.23
CA VAL A 67 4.98 17.09 13.95
C VAL A 67 4.73 18.01 15.15
N GLY A 68 5.44 17.77 16.27
CA GLY A 68 5.39 18.63 17.45
C GLY A 68 4.00 18.69 18.10
N LYS A 69 3.40 19.90 18.16
CA LYS A 69 2.20 20.19 18.96
C LYS A 69 0.87 19.80 18.31
N ASP A 70 0.89 19.43 17.03
CA ASP A 70 -0.34 19.17 16.27
C ASP A 70 -0.91 17.77 16.51
N CYS A 71 -0.11 16.86 17.06
CA CYS A 71 -0.61 15.56 17.53
C CYS A 71 -1.22 15.68 18.94
N ARG A 72 -2.53 15.42 19.02
CA ARG A 72 -3.31 15.38 20.26
C ARG A 72 -3.67 13.93 20.56
N ASP A 73 -3.37 13.48 21.77
CA ASP A 73 -3.76 12.17 22.32
C ASP A 73 -3.50 10.98 21.37
N PRO A 74 -2.22 10.69 21.04
CA PRO A 74 -1.86 9.59 20.17
C PRO A 74 -2.44 8.27 20.70
N PRO A 75 -3.00 7.40 19.84
CA PRO A 75 -3.43 6.07 20.26
C PRO A 75 -2.30 5.31 20.97
N ASP A 76 -2.67 4.55 22.01
CA ASP A 76 -1.75 3.73 22.80
C ASP A 76 -1.58 2.31 22.23
N TYR A 77 -1.79 2.18 20.93
CA TYR A 77 -1.63 0.95 20.16
C TYR A 77 -1.03 1.27 18.78
N TRP A 78 -0.35 0.30 18.20
CA TRP A 78 0.16 0.36 16.84
C TRP A 78 -0.99 0.50 15.84
N THR A 79 -0.91 1.50 14.98
CA THR A 79 -1.88 1.78 13.90
C THR A 79 -1.26 1.52 12.54
N ILE A 80 -2.10 1.36 11.53
CA ILE A 80 -1.70 1.21 10.14
C ILE A 80 -1.19 2.57 9.64
N HIS A 81 0.03 2.56 9.09
CA HIS A 81 0.53 3.64 8.25
C HIS A 81 0.11 3.37 6.80
N GLY A 82 0.39 2.17 6.28
CA GLY A 82 -0.14 1.78 4.98
C GLY A 82 0.19 0.37 4.50
N LEU A 83 -0.25 0.07 3.28
CA LEU A 83 0.00 -1.20 2.59
C LEU A 83 0.67 -0.93 1.24
N TRP A 84 1.99 -1.06 1.19
CA TRP A 84 2.77 -0.49 0.09
C TRP A 84 3.38 -1.56 -0.82
N PRO A 85 3.19 -1.46 -2.14
CA PRO A 85 4.10 -2.07 -3.11
C PRO A 85 5.53 -1.57 -2.90
N ASP A 86 6.51 -2.47 -2.87
CA ASP A 86 7.89 -2.13 -2.47
C ASP A 86 8.64 -1.18 -3.41
N LYS A 87 8.38 -1.26 -4.72
CA LYS A 87 9.17 -0.56 -5.76
C LYS A 87 8.32 0.23 -6.75
N ALA A 88 7.06 0.50 -6.41
CA ALA A 88 6.14 1.19 -7.28
C ALA A 88 5.24 2.15 -6.49
N GLU A 89 5.16 3.39 -6.97
CA GLU A 89 4.30 4.44 -6.43
C GLU A 89 3.59 5.17 -7.59
N GLU A 90 2.47 5.82 -7.31
CA GLU A 90 1.69 6.67 -8.23
C GLU A 90 1.30 5.98 -9.56
N CYS A 91 1.00 4.67 -9.56
CA CYS A 91 0.82 3.87 -10.78
C CYS A 91 -0.39 4.23 -11.64
N ASN A 92 -1.32 5.05 -11.12
CA ASN A 92 -2.44 5.55 -11.89
C ASN A 92 -2.91 6.93 -11.41
N ARG A 93 -2.31 7.98 -11.98
CA ARG A 93 -2.64 9.38 -11.66
C ARG A 93 -4.05 9.82 -12.07
N SER A 94 -4.75 9.02 -12.89
CA SER A 94 -6.14 9.29 -13.27
C SER A 94 -7.16 8.59 -12.36
N TRP A 95 -6.72 7.71 -11.46
CA TRP A 95 -7.58 6.98 -10.55
C TRP A 95 -7.59 7.60 -9.16
N HIS A 96 -8.23 8.76 -9.07
CA HIS A 96 -8.34 9.53 -7.84
C HIS A 96 -9.09 8.78 -6.74
N PHE A 97 -8.72 9.11 -5.49
CA PHE A 97 -9.41 8.60 -4.31
C PHE A 97 -10.89 9.02 -4.32
N ASN A 98 -11.76 8.07 -4.00
CA ASN A 98 -13.20 8.26 -3.90
C ASN A 98 -13.67 7.79 -2.53
N PHE A 99 -13.82 8.75 -1.62
CA PHE A 99 -14.30 8.51 -0.25
C PHE A 99 -15.61 7.71 -0.18
N GLN A 100 -16.46 7.79 -1.22
CA GLN A 100 -17.73 7.06 -1.24
C GLN A 100 -17.54 5.54 -1.30
N GLU A 101 -16.44 5.06 -1.88
CA GLU A 101 -16.18 3.62 -2.06
C GLU A 101 -15.81 2.92 -0.75
N ILE A 102 -15.37 3.67 0.27
CA ILE A 102 -14.90 3.11 1.55
C ILE A 102 -15.82 3.45 2.72
N LYS A 103 -17.02 3.99 2.44
CA LYS A 103 -17.94 4.50 3.47
C LYS A 103 -18.27 3.50 4.57
N ASP A 104 -18.40 2.22 4.21
CA ASP A 104 -18.70 1.13 5.12
C ASP A 104 -17.49 0.70 5.97
N LEU A 105 -16.27 1.01 5.52
CA LEU A 105 -15.03 0.74 6.24
C LEU A 105 -14.67 1.86 7.23
N LEU A 106 -15.35 3.01 7.19
CA LEU A 106 -14.98 4.20 7.98
C LEU A 106 -14.84 3.96 9.49
N PRO A 107 -15.67 3.15 10.17
CA PRO A 107 -15.47 2.86 11.58
C PRO A 107 -14.11 2.22 11.86
N GLU A 108 -13.72 1.24 11.06
CA GLU A 108 -12.44 0.54 11.19
C GLU A 108 -11.27 1.40 10.72
N MET A 109 -11.43 2.15 9.62
CA MET A 109 -10.42 3.08 9.12
C MET A 109 -10.06 4.14 10.15
N LYS A 110 -11.06 4.72 10.84
CA LYS A 110 -10.82 5.71 11.91
C LYS A 110 -10.12 5.12 13.12
N MET A 111 -10.35 3.84 13.41
CA MET A 111 -9.78 3.18 14.58
C MET A 111 -8.37 2.66 14.31
N TYR A 112 -8.18 1.95 13.20
CA TYR A 112 -6.96 1.20 12.93
C TYR A 112 -6.04 1.88 11.93
N TRP A 113 -6.55 2.75 11.06
CA TRP A 113 -5.78 3.49 10.06
C TRP A 113 -5.94 5.02 10.19
N PRO A 114 -5.88 5.62 11.40
CA PRO A 114 -6.02 7.06 11.57
C PRO A 114 -4.84 7.82 10.96
N ASP A 115 -5.12 9.04 10.52
CA ASP A 115 -4.04 10.05 10.38
C ASP A 115 -3.63 10.50 11.79
N VAL A 116 -2.53 9.94 12.28
CA VAL A 116 -1.96 10.26 13.61
C VAL A 116 -1.26 11.61 13.65
N LEU A 117 -0.86 12.15 12.49
CA LEU A 117 -0.10 13.41 12.39
C LEU A 117 -1.02 14.60 12.20
N HIS A 118 -2.13 14.41 11.48
CA HIS A 118 -3.16 15.42 11.23
C HIS A 118 -4.54 14.86 11.60
N PRO A 119 -4.83 14.67 12.90
CA PRO A 119 -6.04 13.97 13.37
C PRO A 119 -7.35 14.65 12.96
N LEU A 120 -7.32 15.90 12.49
CA LEU A 120 -8.49 16.63 12.01
C LEU A 120 -8.86 16.33 10.55
N ASN A 121 -7.99 15.67 9.76
CA ASN A 121 -8.21 15.47 8.32
C ASN A 121 -7.78 14.08 7.81
N HIS A 122 -8.40 13.03 8.34
CA HIS A 122 -8.10 11.64 7.94
C HIS A 122 -8.29 11.37 6.45
N SER A 123 -9.23 12.05 5.77
CA SER A 123 -9.50 11.82 4.35
C SER A 123 -8.32 12.15 3.45
N HIS A 124 -7.51 13.15 3.82
CA HIS A 124 -6.33 13.51 3.03
C HIS A 124 -5.25 12.43 3.12
N PHE A 125 -5.07 11.83 4.29
CA PHE A 125 -4.14 10.72 4.46
C PHE A 125 -4.56 9.48 3.68
N TRP A 126 -5.84 9.08 3.75
CA TRP A 126 -6.31 7.94 2.96
C TRP A 126 -6.25 8.20 1.46
N GLN A 127 -6.50 9.44 1.03
CA GLN A 127 -6.27 9.85 -0.34
C GLN A 127 -4.80 9.64 -0.74
N HIS A 128 -3.86 10.11 0.07
CA HIS A 128 -2.43 9.91 -0.17
C HIS A 128 -2.06 8.44 -0.29
N GLU A 129 -2.48 7.61 0.66
CA GLU A 129 -2.21 6.17 0.66
C GLU A 129 -2.80 5.46 -0.57
N TRP A 130 -4.00 5.85 -1.01
CA TRP A 130 -4.61 5.30 -2.22
C TRP A 130 -3.84 5.72 -3.47
N GLU A 131 -3.68 7.03 -3.69
CA GLU A 131 -3.12 7.56 -4.94
C GLU A 131 -1.67 7.15 -5.11
N LYS A 132 -0.90 7.16 -4.02
CA LYS A 132 0.52 6.80 -4.00
C LYS A 132 0.75 5.29 -4.03
N HIS A 133 0.01 4.49 -3.25
CA HIS A 133 0.32 3.07 -3.07
C HIS A 133 -0.80 2.13 -3.55
N GLY A 134 -2.05 2.46 -3.24
CA GLY A 134 -3.22 1.66 -3.61
C GLY A 134 -3.39 1.48 -5.12
N THR A 135 -3.13 2.51 -5.92
CA THR A 135 -3.17 2.44 -7.40
C THR A 135 -2.20 1.41 -7.97
N CYS A 136 -1.06 1.18 -7.31
CA CYS A 136 -0.08 0.16 -7.67
C CYS A 136 -0.47 -1.23 -7.16
N ALA A 137 -0.97 -1.31 -5.93
CA ALA A 137 -1.45 -2.56 -5.33
C ALA A 137 -2.65 -3.15 -6.10
N ALA A 138 -3.43 -2.30 -6.79
CA ALA A 138 -4.56 -2.69 -7.61
C ALA A 138 -4.21 -3.59 -8.81
N GLN A 139 -2.93 -3.79 -9.13
CA GLN A 139 -2.47 -4.86 -10.04
C GLN A 139 -2.74 -6.27 -9.50
N VAL A 140 -3.00 -6.42 -8.19
CA VAL A 140 -3.40 -7.67 -7.56
C VAL A 140 -4.93 -7.76 -7.49
N ASP A 141 -5.51 -8.83 -8.03
CA ASP A 141 -6.98 -9.02 -8.13
C ASP A 141 -7.73 -8.87 -6.80
N THR A 142 -7.12 -9.27 -5.69
CA THR A 142 -7.73 -9.14 -4.35
C THR A 142 -7.69 -7.72 -3.79
N LEU A 143 -6.93 -6.81 -4.39
CA LEU A 143 -6.75 -5.41 -3.99
C LEU A 143 -7.16 -4.42 -5.09
N ASN A 144 -7.77 -4.89 -6.18
CA ASN A 144 -8.02 -4.14 -7.42
C ASN A 144 -9.16 -3.10 -7.38
N SER A 145 -9.47 -2.55 -6.19
CA SER A 145 -10.36 -1.42 -6.00
C SER A 145 -10.07 -0.73 -4.67
N GLN A 146 -10.56 0.50 -4.46
CA GLN A 146 -10.32 1.22 -3.20
C GLN A 146 -10.83 0.42 -2.01
N LYS A 147 -12.08 -0.05 -2.09
CA LYS A 147 -12.69 -0.87 -1.04
C LYS A 147 -11.89 -2.14 -0.76
N ARG A 148 -11.38 -2.81 -1.80
CA ARG A 148 -10.58 -4.04 -1.66
C ARG A 148 -9.20 -3.76 -1.09
N TYR A 149 -8.55 -2.68 -1.49
CA TYR A 149 -7.25 -2.25 -0.96
C TYR A 149 -7.34 -1.91 0.53
N PHE A 150 -8.24 -1.00 0.92
CA PHE A 150 -8.41 -0.61 2.31
C PHE A 150 -8.93 -1.75 3.18
N GLY A 151 -9.94 -2.49 2.70
CA GLY A 151 -10.45 -3.67 3.40
C GLY A 151 -9.38 -4.75 3.56
N GLY A 152 -8.56 -5.00 2.53
CA GLY A 152 -7.44 -5.92 2.59
C GLY A 152 -6.37 -5.48 3.60
N GLY A 153 -6.05 -4.19 3.68
CA GLY A 153 -5.14 -3.65 4.69
C GLY A 153 -5.67 -3.82 6.12
N LEU A 154 -6.96 -3.56 6.34
CA LEU A 154 -7.62 -3.80 7.63
C LEU A 154 -7.62 -5.29 8.01
N ASP A 155 -7.92 -6.18 7.06
CA ASP A 155 -7.87 -7.64 7.27
C ASP A 155 -6.46 -8.10 7.65
N LEU A 156 -5.42 -7.59 6.98
CA LEU A 156 -4.02 -7.92 7.27
C LEU A 156 -3.63 -7.42 8.67
N TYR A 157 -4.02 -6.20 9.04
CA TYR A 157 -3.80 -5.66 10.38
C TYR A 157 -4.39 -6.57 11.47
N GLN A 158 -5.65 -6.98 11.31
CA GLN A 158 -6.33 -7.85 12.25
C GLN A 158 -5.68 -9.24 12.32
N LYS A 159 -5.27 -9.82 11.18
CA LYS A 159 -4.61 -11.12 11.11
C LYS A 159 -3.22 -11.12 11.74
N LEU A 160 -2.45 -10.05 11.56
CA LEU A 160 -1.14 -9.89 12.19
C LEU A 160 -1.27 -9.72 13.70
N ALA A 161 -2.31 -9.00 14.16
CA ALA A 161 -2.57 -8.76 15.58
C ALA A 161 -1.33 -8.25 16.35
N LEU A 162 -0.54 -7.37 15.71
CA LEU A 162 0.78 -6.92 16.20
C LEU A 162 0.73 -6.45 17.65
N ASN A 163 -0.29 -5.66 18.02
CA ASN A 163 -0.51 -5.17 19.38
C ASN A 163 -0.58 -6.31 20.41
N SER A 164 -1.43 -7.31 20.16
CA SER A 164 -1.59 -8.45 21.06
C SER A 164 -0.37 -9.37 21.07
N MET A 165 0.31 -9.51 19.94
CA MET A 165 1.54 -10.33 19.85
C MET A 165 2.68 -9.71 20.66
N LEU A 166 2.93 -8.41 20.52
CA LEU A 166 3.92 -7.69 21.32
C LEU A 166 3.60 -7.80 22.83
N GLN A 167 2.34 -7.58 23.21
CA GLN A 167 1.90 -7.72 24.59
C GLN A 167 2.13 -9.14 25.14
N LYS A 168 1.81 -10.19 24.36
CA LYS A 168 2.03 -11.59 24.73
C LYS A 168 3.51 -11.92 24.93
N LEU A 169 4.39 -11.27 24.17
CA LEU A 169 5.84 -11.38 24.29
C LEU A 169 6.42 -10.53 25.43
N GLY A 170 5.59 -9.74 26.14
CA GLY A 170 6.06 -8.82 27.18
C GLY A 170 6.74 -7.56 26.64
N ILE A 171 6.66 -7.31 25.33
CA ILE A 171 7.16 -6.10 24.68
C ILE A 171 6.04 -5.06 24.76
N LYS A 172 6.17 -4.13 25.69
CA LYS A 172 5.19 -3.09 25.97
C LYS A 172 5.88 -1.74 26.12
N PRO A 173 5.20 -0.62 25.91
CA PRO A 173 5.81 0.67 26.13
C PRO A 173 6.35 0.78 27.56
N SER A 174 7.57 1.28 27.71
CA SER A 174 8.32 1.21 28.96
C SER A 174 9.34 2.34 29.06
N ILE A 175 9.64 2.76 30.29
CA ILE A 175 10.76 3.67 30.58
C ILE A 175 12.12 3.00 30.40
N ASN A 176 12.16 1.67 30.42
CA ASN A 176 13.38 0.89 30.19
C ASN A 176 13.58 0.67 28.69
N TYR A 177 14.84 0.60 28.26
CA TYR A 177 15.19 0.32 26.88
C TYR A 177 15.08 -1.16 26.55
N TYR A 178 14.74 -1.44 25.29
CA TYR A 178 14.79 -2.77 24.70
C TYR A 178 16.03 -2.89 23.82
N GLN A 179 16.58 -4.10 23.68
CA GLN A 179 17.51 -4.37 22.59
C GLN A 179 16.72 -4.61 21.31
N ILE A 180 17.13 -3.96 20.22
CA ILE A 180 16.49 -4.11 18.91
C ILE A 180 16.54 -5.57 18.42
N SER A 181 17.63 -6.29 18.73
CA SER A 181 17.75 -7.74 18.45
C SER A 181 16.61 -8.53 19.10
N ASP A 182 16.30 -8.26 20.36
CA ASP A 182 15.28 -9.02 21.10
C ASP A 182 13.89 -8.81 20.51
N ILE A 183 13.59 -7.59 20.04
CA ILE A 183 12.34 -7.29 19.35
C ILE A 183 12.28 -7.98 17.99
N LYS A 184 13.34 -7.88 17.18
CA LYS A 184 13.44 -8.55 15.86
C LYS A 184 13.25 -10.07 16.01
N ASP A 185 13.94 -10.69 16.96
CA ASP A 185 13.88 -12.13 17.23
C ASP A 185 12.51 -12.56 17.73
N ALA A 186 11.91 -11.81 18.65
CA ALA A 186 10.59 -12.12 19.18
C ALA A 186 9.52 -12.06 18.08
N LEU A 187 9.55 -11.03 17.22
CA LEU A 187 8.62 -10.95 16.08
C LEU A 187 8.87 -12.05 15.05
N ALA A 188 10.13 -12.37 14.76
CA ALA A 188 10.48 -13.46 13.86
C ALA A 188 9.98 -14.81 14.38
N SER A 189 10.02 -15.04 15.69
CA SER A 189 9.50 -16.27 16.31
C SER A 189 7.98 -16.45 16.14
N ILE A 190 7.23 -15.35 16.05
CA ILE A 190 5.77 -15.37 15.90
C ILE A 190 5.36 -15.47 14.43
N TYR A 191 5.99 -14.69 13.56
CA TYR A 191 5.58 -14.59 12.16
C TYR A 191 6.32 -15.58 11.23
N GLY A 192 7.42 -16.18 11.68
CA GLY A 192 8.26 -17.05 10.85
C GLY A 192 9.01 -16.32 9.73
N VAL A 193 9.00 -14.99 9.76
CA VAL A 193 9.69 -14.08 8.83
C VAL A 193 10.27 -12.92 9.62
N ILE A 194 11.30 -12.26 9.09
CA ILE A 194 11.98 -11.15 9.75
C ILE A 194 11.31 -9.82 9.32
N PRO A 195 10.61 -9.11 10.23
CA PRO A 195 10.08 -7.78 9.95
C PRO A 195 11.21 -6.74 9.94
N LYS A 196 10.98 -5.61 9.29
CA LYS A 196 11.86 -4.44 9.41
C LYS A 196 11.37 -3.58 10.57
N VAL A 197 12.28 -3.19 11.45
CA VAL A 197 12.01 -2.27 12.55
C VAL A 197 12.70 -0.96 12.25
N GLN A 198 11.97 0.14 12.34
CA GLN A 198 12.45 1.48 12.06
C GLN A 198 12.31 2.40 13.27
N CYS A 199 13.28 3.28 13.43
CA CYS A 199 13.47 4.15 14.57
C CYS A 199 13.66 5.60 14.12
N LEU A 200 13.24 6.54 14.96
CA LEU A 200 13.79 7.89 14.91
C LEU A 200 15.18 7.87 15.55
N PRO A 201 16.18 8.52 14.93
CA PRO A 201 17.49 8.67 15.55
C PRO A 201 17.38 9.52 16.83
N PRO A 202 18.32 9.37 17.79
CA PRO A 202 18.31 10.17 19.01
C PRO A 202 18.37 11.68 18.70
N GLU A 203 17.47 12.45 19.29
CA GLU A 203 17.57 13.92 19.26
C GLU A 203 18.61 14.44 20.27
N SER A 204 18.90 15.75 20.22
CA SER A 204 19.86 16.37 21.14
C SER A 204 19.46 16.17 22.61
N GLY A 205 20.21 15.33 23.33
CA GLY A 205 19.97 15.00 24.74
C GLY A 205 19.30 13.64 24.96
N GLU A 206 18.91 12.94 23.90
CA GLU A 206 18.53 11.53 23.96
C GLU A 206 19.76 10.64 23.73
N GLU A 207 19.85 9.53 24.47
CA GLU A 207 21.00 8.59 24.39
C GLU A 207 20.77 7.48 23.36
N VAL A 208 19.52 7.18 23.02
CA VAL A 208 19.13 6.01 22.23
C VAL A 208 18.07 6.38 21.19
N GLN A 209 18.03 5.60 20.12
CA GLN A 209 17.01 5.69 19.09
C GLN A 209 15.62 5.34 19.63
N THR A 210 14.55 5.85 19.01
CA THR A 210 13.16 5.62 19.43
C THR A 210 12.41 4.79 18.40
N ILE A 211 11.86 3.64 18.77
CA ILE A 211 11.10 2.76 17.87
C ILE A 211 9.85 3.48 17.37
N GLY A 212 9.64 3.51 16.04
CA GLY A 212 8.53 4.25 15.45
C GLY A 212 7.73 3.50 14.38
N GLN A 213 8.32 2.50 13.71
CA GLN A 213 7.63 1.77 12.64
C GLN A 213 8.07 0.30 12.58
N ILE A 214 7.12 -0.60 12.29
CA ILE A 214 7.34 -2.03 12.04
C ILE A 214 6.69 -2.38 10.72
N GLU A 215 7.48 -2.97 9.82
CA GLU A 215 7.05 -3.39 8.50
C GLU A 215 7.05 -4.92 8.40
N VAL A 216 5.93 -5.48 7.97
CA VAL A 216 5.77 -6.92 7.73
C VAL A 216 5.47 -7.14 6.25
N CYS A 217 6.28 -7.95 5.58
CA CYS A 217 6.18 -8.11 4.14
C CYS A 217 5.35 -9.31 3.70
N PHE A 218 4.68 -9.15 2.56
CA PHE A 218 3.80 -10.13 1.96
C PHE A 218 4.13 -10.34 0.49
N THR A 219 3.96 -11.56 0.00
CA THR A 219 3.88 -11.84 -1.43
C THR A 219 2.66 -11.14 -2.04
N LYS A 220 2.58 -11.05 -3.38
CA LYS A 220 1.37 -10.58 -4.07
C LYS A 220 0.12 -11.41 -3.72
N GLY A 221 0.31 -12.68 -3.33
CA GLY A 221 -0.75 -13.56 -2.83
C GLY A 221 -1.09 -13.38 -1.35
N LEU A 222 -0.65 -12.30 -0.71
CA LEU A 222 -0.91 -11.97 0.69
C LEU A 222 -0.40 -13.01 1.70
N GLN A 223 0.66 -13.72 1.36
CA GLN A 223 1.37 -14.63 2.27
C GLN A 223 2.62 -13.98 2.84
N LEU A 224 2.89 -14.17 4.13
CA LEU A 224 4.08 -13.66 4.81
C LEU A 224 5.37 -14.05 4.09
N ARG A 225 6.30 -13.10 4.00
CA ARG A 225 7.66 -13.30 3.46
C ARG A 225 8.64 -12.37 4.16
N ASN A 226 9.93 -12.70 4.09
CA ASN A 226 10.98 -11.79 4.54
C ASN A 226 10.95 -10.48 3.75
N CYS A 227 11.21 -9.37 4.45
CA CYS A 227 11.31 -8.04 3.84
C CYS A 227 12.62 -7.85 3.07
N THR A 228 13.71 -8.45 3.52
CA THR A 228 15.01 -8.40 2.84
C THR A 228 15.33 -9.75 2.20
N GLU A 229 15.72 -9.75 0.93
CA GLU A 229 16.32 -10.92 0.29
C GLU A 229 17.86 -10.81 0.31
N PRO A 230 18.60 -11.93 0.44
CA PRO A 230 20.06 -11.90 0.33
C PRO A 230 20.49 -11.31 -1.02
N GLY A 231 21.20 -10.17 -1.00
CA GLY A 231 21.70 -9.49 -2.19
C GLY A 231 20.80 -8.38 -2.76
N GLU A 232 19.63 -8.09 -2.17
CA GLU A 232 18.94 -6.83 -2.45
C GLU A 232 19.67 -5.66 -1.75
N PRO A 233 19.97 -4.55 -2.47
CA PRO A 233 20.46 -3.33 -1.82
C PRO A 233 19.47 -2.87 -0.75
N GLU A 234 19.97 -2.40 0.39
CA GLU A 234 19.10 -1.79 1.40
C GLU A 234 18.40 -0.58 0.78
N GLU A 235 17.07 -0.61 0.78
CA GLU A 235 16.27 0.50 0.28
C GLU A 235 16.54 1.74 1.16
N PRO A 236 16.84 2.90 0.56
CA PRO A 236 16.92 4.13 1.33
C PRO A 236 15.59 4.34 2.04
N ALA A 237 15.65 4.66 3.33
CA ALA A 237 14.48 5.05 4.09
C ALA A 237 13.67 6.08 3.27
N SER A 238 12.38 5.82 3.06
CA SER A 238 11.49 6.73 2.34
C SER A 238 11.48 8.08 3.05
N ARG A 239 12.39 8.98 2.65
CA ARG A 239 12.47 10.33 3.18
C ARG A 239 11.21 11.06 2.75
N ARG A 240 10.36 11.42 3.71
CA ARG A 240 9.24 12.34 3.50
C ARG A 240 9.76 13.63 2.88
N PRO A 241 9.27 14.06 1.71
CA PRO A 241 9.44 15.43 1.26
C PRO A 241 8.53 16.31 2.14
N GLY A 242 9.12 17.14 3.02
CA GLY A 242 8.40 18.25 3.68
C GLY A 242 8.28 18.23 5.21
N ALA A 243 8.77 17.20 5.91
CA ALA A 243 8.89 17.25 7.37
C ALA A 243 10.32 17.64 7.76
N GLY A 244 10.50 18.79 8.41
CA GLY A 244 11.81 19.35 8.78
C GLY A 244 12.52 18.66 9.95
N GLY A 245 12.40 17.33 10.07
CA GLY A 245 13.05 16.49 11.08
C GLY A 245 13.68 15.24 10.47
N PRO A 246 14.56 14.53 11.20
CA PRO A 246 15.08 13.24 10.74
C PRO A 246 13.90 12.26 10.67
N GLY A 247 13.66 11.70 9.48
CA GLY A 247 12.61 10.69 9.30
C GLY A 247 12.99 9.35 9.96
N LEU A 248 12.05 8.41 9.93
CA LEU A 248 12.30 7.03 10.36
C LEU A 248 13.39 6.35 9.52
N GLU A 249 14.36 5.73 10.18
CA GLU A 249 15.46 4.96 9.58
C GLU A 249 15.44 3.52 10.11
N VAL A 250 16.18 2.61 9.49
CA VAL A 250 16.30 1.23 10.03
C VAL A 250 16.91 1.33 11.42
N CYS A 251 16.31 0.66 12.41
CA CYS A 251 16.88 0.68 13.75
C CYS A 251 18.25 0.00 13.76
N GLU A 252 19.26 0.72 14.25
CA GLU A 252 20.59 0.17 14.53
C GLU A 252 20.49 -0.93 15.58
N ASP A 253 21.39 -1.91 15.54
CA ASP A 253 21.46 -2.90 16.60
C ASP A 253 21.96 -2.25 17.90
N GLY A 254 21.27 -2.52 19.01
CA GLY A 254 21.55 -1.88 20.30
C GLY A 254 20.28 -1.49 21.05
N PRO A 255 20.40 -0.61 22.07
CA PRO A 255 19.26 -0.18 22.85
C PRO A 255 18.36 0.76 22.04
N ALA A 256 17.06 0.65 22.27
CA ALA A 256 16.05 1.54 21.73
C ALA A 256 14.93 1.80 22.74
N PHE A 257 14.40 3.00 22.68
CA PHE A 257 13.28 3.43 23.51
C PHE A 257 11.95 3.08 22.84
N TYR A 258 11.06 2.43 23.58
CA TYR A 258 9.66 2.19 23.19
C TYR A 258 8.75 3.05 24.07
N PRO A 259 8.40 4.29 23.65
CA PRO A 259 7.88 5.30 24.55
C PRO A 259 6.44 4.99 24.99
N PRO A 260 6.14 5.04 26.31
CA PRO A 260 4.76 5.01 26.79
C PRO A 260 3.99 6.25 26.33
N PRO A 261 2.67 6.13 26.09
CA PRO A 261 1.81 7.29 25.88
C PRO A 261 1.89 8.23 27.09
N ASP A 262 1.80 9.53 26.84
CA ASP A 262 1.90 10.56 27.87
C ASP A 262 0.68 10.48 28.82
N GLU A 263 0.87 9.96 30.04
CA GLU A 263 -0.23 9.80 31.02
C GLU A 263 -0.81 11.14 31.49
N THR A 264 -0.07 12.25 31.31
CA THR A 264 -0.43 13.57 31.84
C THR A 264 -1.49 14.33 31.03
N ARG A 265 -1.91 13.81 29.87
CA ARG A 265 -2.91 14.45 28.99
C ARG A 265 -4.31 13.84 29.10
N LYS A 266 -4.51 12.82 29.94
CA LYS A 266 -5.83 12.24 30.24
C LYS A 266 -6.59 13.11 31.26
N HIS A 267 -6.86 14.37 30.95
CA HIS A 267 -7.64 15.30 31.79
C HIS A 267 -8.70 16.04 30.97
#